data_AF-A0AAP4C8W5-F1
#
_entry.id   AF-A0AAP4C8W5-F1
#
_cell.length_a   1.000
_cell.length_b   1.000
_cell.length_c   1.000
_cell.angle_alpha   90.00
_cell.angle_beta   90.00
_cell.angle_gamma   90.00
#
_symmetry.space_group_name_H-M   'P 1'
#
loop_
_entity.id
_entity.type
_entity.pdbx_description
1 polymer ?
#
loop_
_entity_poly.entity_id
_entity_poly.type
_entity_poly.pdbx_seq_one_letter_code
_entity_poly.pdbx_strand_id
1 'polypeptide(L)'
;MQLPSRWSNPEKNNDRSGEQVDDARDLSDAQSAEVSHGERASESVEGYGETLYFPARIRPETLRFPEREAPFDVDDANAEAARRAAAAEASRERMRKAGKGPHAAQRKSSEQGKSSERNKVSENAAPFDGSLEDAVAMAQEAIAERTARDEQARELTLEESVWEAREALREQSVRHSDPDYKPTEYVPIAVSRRPSSSATQDHAPQTVVIPYNLPEFSAPPEPRAGDVFRRIAATVVSIVAVVASFVLFSGGIPAGLMGQSGARIELAPLVPGLALIPAAALSLLVASGFSWRRNQHSARRQRSTGWVTAATAAAIGGWVASAMTGSWWLAVACAVLWTALAAESVRRLNLLTARTHREYFETDLPAELTLGAGAFIAAWTAGVAATASGWAMPPQGLWAPLALIVASIPVLLAAVSERGRIWAPIAFAWGATWLIIAHIVTLGFNAALIFAAGLTMVGTLIAAITRRNDIRVKEAFIDANLRRSN
;
A
#
# COMPACT_ATOMS: atom_id res chain seq x y z
N MET A 1 45.89 -50.25 -55.21
CA MET A 1 46.67 -50.96 -54.17
C MET A 1 47.93 -50.13 -53.87
N GLN A 2 48.28 -49.98 -52.58
CA GLN A 2 49.51 -49.38 -52.02
C GLN A 2 49.73 -47.85 -52.16
N LEU A 3 49.48 -47.12 -51.04
CA LEU A 3 50.36 -46.23 -50.21
C LEU A 3 51.59 -45.52 -50.86
N PRO A 4 52.28 -44.54 -50.20
CA PRO A 4 51.93 -43.54 -49.17
C PRO A 4 52.61 -42.14 -49.32
N SER A 5 52.43 -41.27 -48.32
CA SER A 5 53.45 -40.43 -47.62
C SER A 5 53.46 -38.90 -47.80
N ARG A 6 53.49 -38.25 -46.61
CA ARG A 6 54.14 -36.99 -46.15
C ARG A 6 54.22 -35.79 -47.13
N TRP A 7 54.06 -34.58 -46.59
CA TRP A 7 55.08 -33.51 -46.61
C TRP A 7 54.73 -32.40 -45.60
N SER A 8 55.80 -31.76 -45.15
CA SER A 8 55.95 -30.79 -44.06
C SER A 8 55.97 -29.33 -44.54
N ASN A 9 55.65 -28.41 -43.61
CA ASN A 9 55.95 -26.95 -43.49
C ASN A 9 57.27 -26.44 -44.12
N PRO A 10 57.62 -25.11 -44.20
CA PRO A 10 57.07 -23.89 -43.51
C PRO A 10 57.04 -22.55 -44.33
N GLU A 11 56.75 -21.43 -43.63
CA GLU A 11 57.45 -20.11 -43.67
C GLU A 11 56.89 -18.92 -44.51
N LYS A 12 56.46 -17.80 -43.86
CA LYS A 12 57.23 -16.51 -43.74
C LYS A 12 56.42 -15.27 -43.29
N ASN A 13 57.03 -14.57 -42.32
CA ASN A 13 57.20 -13.12 -42.07
C ASN A 13 56.03 -12.12 -42.12
N ASN A 14 55.86 -11.39 -41.01
CA ASN A 14 56.24 -9.97 -40.98
C ASN A 14 56.50 -9.46 -39.55
N ASP A 15 57.77 -9.14 -39.30
CA ASP A 15 58.25 -8.26 -38.25
C ASP A 15 58.10 -6.79 -38.70
N ARG A 16 57.75 -5.89 -37.77
CA ARG A 16 58.29 -4.52 -37.76
C ARG A 16 58.33 -3.97 -36.34
N SER A 17 59.56 -3.78 -35.89
CA SER A 17 60.04 -3.25 -34.63
C SER A 17 60.40 -1.76 -34.72
N GLY A 18 60.52 -1.13 -33.55
CA GLY A 18 61.33 0.08 -33.27
C GLY A 18 60.56 1.40 -33.48
N GLU A 19 60.71 2.45 -32.68
CA GLU A 19 61.69 2.84 -31.64
C GLU A 19 61.05 4.11 -30.97
N GLN A 20 60.97 4.26 -29.63
CA GLN A 20 61.93 4.99 -28.76
C GLN A 20 61.95 6.53 -29.05
N VAL A 21 62.05 7.52 -28.15
CA VAL A 21 62.55 7.75 -26.78
C VAL A 21 61.84 9.01 -26.21
N ASP A 22 61.89 9.10 -24.89
CA ASP A 22 61.61 10.18 -23.92
C ASP A 22 61.99 11.64 -24.24
N ASP A 23 61.34 12.54 -23.48
CA ASP A 23 61.92 13.53 -22.54
C ASP A 23 61.41 15.00 -22.63
N ALA A 24 60.70 15.37 -21.55
CA ALA A 24 60.93 16.49 -20.63
C ALA A 24 60.94 17.98 -21.06
N ARG A 25 60.20 18.76 -20.23
CA ARG A 25 60.45 20.16 -19.77
C ARG A 25 60.31 21.29 -20.81
N ASP A 26 59.91 22.53 -20.50
CA ASP A 26 59.56 23.29 -19.31
C ASP A 26 58.98 24.65 -19.79
N LEU A 27 58.17 25.33 -18.95
CA LEU A 27 58.04 26.81 -18.81
C LEU A 27 57.51 27.63 -20.03
N SER A 28 56.71 28.70 -19.92
CA SER A 28 56.27 29.58 -18.83
C SER A 28 55.34 30.67 -19.40
N ASP A 29 54.43 31.19 -18.55
CA ASP A 29 53.96 32.58 -18.42
C ASP A 29 53.21 33.27 -19.59
N ALA A 30 52.24 34.18 -19.41
CA ALA A 30 51.47 34.71 -18.28
C ALA A 30 50.41 35.72 -18.83
N GLN A 31 49.42 36.06 -17.99
CA GLN A 31 48.64 37.33 -17.97
C GLN A 31 47.63 37.58 -19.12
N SER A 32 46.42 38.12 -18.94
CA SER A 32 45.73 38.75 -17.80
C SER A 32 44.23 38.93 -18.12
N ALA A 33 43.42 38.87 -17.06
CA ALA A 33 42.19 39.63 -16.77
C ALA A 33 41.14 39.94 -17.86
N GLU A 34 39.89 39.51 -17.62
CA GLU A 34 38.80 40.48 -17.44
C GLU A 34 37.66 39.92 -16.58
N VAL A 35 37.17 40.81 -15.72
CA VAL A 35 36.13 40.63 -14.71
C VAL A 35 34.77 40.83 -15.36
N SER A 36 33.82 39.90 -15.18
CA SER A 36 32.40 40.26 -15.18
C SER A 36 31.60 39.37 -14.23
N HIS A 37 30.97 40.03 -13.27
CA HIS A 37 30.03 39.47 -12.32
C HIS A 37 28.75 39.05 -13.03
N GLY A 38 28.34 37.79 -12.83
CA GLY A 38 27.03 37.28 -13.15
C GLY A 38 26.62 36.26 -12.09
N GLU A 39 25.88 36.72 -11.07
CA GLU A 39 25.28 35.89 -10.04
C GLU A 39 24.46 34.75 -10.66
N ARG A 40 24.87 33.51 -10.43
CA ARG A 40 23.99 32.33 -10.32
C ARG A 40 24.72 31.13 -9.78
N ALA A 41 24.09 30.53 -8.77
CA ALA A 41 24.15 29.15 -8.29
C ALA A 41 24.68 29.01 -6.86
N SER A 42 23.77 28.62 -5.96
CA SER A 42 23.88 27.45 -5.08
C SER A 42 23.21 27.71 -3.72
N GLU A 43 21.95 27.31 -3.61
CA GLU A 43 21.45 26.80 -2.33
C GLU A 43 20.60 25.58 -2.62
N SER A 44 21.30 24.47 -2.82
CA SER A 44 20.78 23.13 -2.66
C SER A 44 21.46 22.53 -1.43
N VAL A 45 20.78 22.56 -0.29
CA VAL A 45 21.11 21.71 0.87
C VAL A 45 19.81 21.15 1.42
N GLU A 46 19.60 19.88 1.10
CA GLU A 46 19.13 18.80 1.97
C GLU A 46 18.06 19.13 3.03
N GLY A 47 16.80 18.91 2.66
CA GLY A 47 15.68 18.73 3.59
C GLY A 47 15.12 17.31 3.51
N TYR A 48 15.93 16.29 3.80
CA TYR A 48 15.44 14.92 3.96
C TYR A 48 14.81 14.75 5.35
N GLY A 49 13.49 14.55 5.39
CA GLY A 49 12.85 13.57 6.25
C GLY A 49 12.70 13.87 7.74
N GLU A 50 11.88 14.85 8.11
CA GLU A 50 11.20 14.86 9.42
C GLU A 50 9.72 14.47 9.24
N THR A 51 9.43 13.18 9.36
CA THR A 51 8.08 12.70 9.65
C THR A 51 7.92 12.54 11.16
N LEU A 52 6.98 13.30 11.73
CA LEU A 52 6.23 13.00 12.96
C LEU A 52 7.07 12.59 14.19
N TYR A 53 7.58 13.58 14.91
CA TYR A 53 7.87 13.44 16.35
C TYR A 53 6.58 13.73 17.13
N PHE A 54 6.03 12.73 17.82
CA PHE A 54 5.04 12.98 18.86
C PHE A 54 5.81 13.49 20.09
N PRO A 55 5.67 14.77 20.52
CA PRO A 55 6.27 15.18 21.77
C PRO A 55 5.63 14.37 22.91
N ALA A 56 6.49 13.68 23.67
CA ALA A 56 6.11 13.08 24.93
C ALA A 56 5.51 14.19 25.81
N ARG A 57 4.31 13.94 26.34
CA ARG A 57 3.60 14.84 27.24
C ARG A 57 4.55 15.40 28.30
N ILE A 58 4.63 16.73 28.35
CA ILE A 58 5.19 17.48 29.48
C ILE A 58 4.43 17.02 30.73
N ARG A 59 5.12 16.29 31.61
CA ARG A 59 4.68 16.15 33.01
C ARG A 59 5.12 17.43 33.73
N PRO A 60 4.27 18.04 34.57
CA PRO A 60 4.69 19.17 35.38
C PRO A 60 5.87 18.74 36.27
N GLU A 61 6.89 19.59 36.25
CA GLU A 61 8.14 19.48 36.99
C GLU A 61 7.87 19.27 38.49
N THR A 62 8.53 18.28 39.07
CA THR A 62 9.19 18.34 40.39
C THR A 62 9.74 16.96 40.69
N LEU A 63 11.03 16.77 40.45
CA LEU A 63 11.99 15.96 41.22
C LEU A 63 13.26 15.81 40.38
N ARG A 64 14.27 16.62 40.73
CA ARG A 64 15.65 16.43 40.26
C ARG A 64 16.12 15.04 40.71
N PHE A 65 16.63 14.26 39.77
CA PHE A 65 17.55 13.15 40.04
C PHE A 65 18.77 13.29 39.12
N PRO A 66 19.95 12.81 39.56
CA PRO A 66 21.25 13.23 39.02
C PRO A 66 21.56 12.56 37.69
N GLU A 67 22.34 13.25 36.87
CA GLU A 67 22.98 12.71 35.68
C GLU A 67 23.78 11.45 36.04
N ARG A 68 23.52 10.35 35.32
CA ARG A 68 24.30 9.12 35.42
C ARG A 68 24.55 8.59 34.01
N GLU A 69 25.76 8.88 33.53
CA GLU A 69 26.39 8.17 32.43
C GLU A 69 26.69 6.73 32.91
N ALA A 70 26.01 5.73 32.34
CA ALA A 70 26.46 4.34 32.30
C ALA A 70 25.67 3.54 31.24
N PRO A 71 26.26 2.49 30.65
CA PRO A 71 25.76 1.82 29.45
C PRO A 71 24.55 0.94 29.75
N PHE A 72 23.62 0.86 28.79
CA PHE A 72 22.48 -0.04 28.81
C PHE A 72 22.94 -1.50 28.78
N ASP A 73 22.80 -2.19 29.91
CA ASP A 73 22.71 -3.65 29.96
C ASP A 73 21.23 -4.01 30.19
N VAL A 74 20.63 -4.65 29.21
CA VAL A 74 19.21 -5.03 29.20
C VAL A 74 19.15 -6.53 29.36
N ASP A 75 19.00 -6.99 30.60
CA ASP A 75 18.31 -8.25 30.96
C ASP A 75 18.30 -8.40 32.49
N ASP A 76 17.45 -7.63 33.19
CA ASP A 76 17.15 -7.90 34.59
C ASP A 76 15.66 -8.22 34.76
N ALA A 77 15.33 -9.51 34.65
CA ALA A 77 13.99 -10.06 34.83
C ALA A 77 13.39 -9.72 36.22
N ASN A 78 14.23 -9.41 37.22
CA ASN A 78 13.78 -9.02 38.55
C ASN A 78 13.20 -7.60 38.57
N ALA A 79 13.69 -6.69 37.71
CA ALA A 79 13.16 -5.33 37.61
C ALA A 79 11.74 -5.32 37.02
N GLU A 80 11.42 -6.26 36.13
CA GLU A 80 10.09 -6.39 35.55
C GLU A 80 9.09 -7.04 36.54
N ALA A 81 9.55 -8.02 37.33
CA ALA A 81 8.76 -8.63 38.40
C ALA A 81 8.40 -7.60 39.49
N ALA A 82 9.36 -6.75 39.88
CA ALA A 82 9.13 -5.67 40.86
C ALA A 82 8.10 -4.64 40.36
N ARG A 83 8.11 -4.30 39.06
CA ARG A 83 7.12 -3.38 38.46
C ARG A 83 5.72 -3.99 38.43
N ARG A 84 5.58 -5.30 38.21
CA ARG A 84 4.29 -6.00 38.23
C ARG A 84 3.72 -6.10 39.65
N ALA A 85 4.56 -6.32 40.66
CA ALA A 85 4.14 -6.32 42.06
C ALA A 85 3.63 -4.95 42.52
N ALA A 86 4.34 -3.86 42.17
CA ALA A 86 3.93 -2.50 42.49
C ALA A 86 2.61 -2.09 41.81
N ALA A 87 2.38 -2.52 40.56
CA ALA A 87 1.12 -2.27 39.85
C ALA A 87 -0.07 -3.01 40.48
N ALA A 88 0.16 -4.23 40.99
CA ALA A 88 -0.86 -5.02 41.68
C ALA A 88 -1.27 -4.37 43.02
N GLU A 89 -0.34 -3.84 43.80
CA GLU A 89 -0.66 -3.12 45.04
C GLU A 89 -1.44 -1.83 44.79
N ALA A 90 -1.05 -1.04 43.78
CA ALA A 90 -1.78 0.17 43.41
C ALA A 90 -3.24 -0.10 43.00
N SER A 91 -3.52 -1.26 42.37
CA SER A 91 -4.88 -1.67 42.02
C SER A 91 -5.72 -2.05 43.25
N ARG A 92 -5.11 -2.71 44.25
CA ARG A 92 -5.77 -3.07 45.52
C ARG A 92 -6.11 -1.84 46.35
N GLU A 93 -5.25 -0.83 46.34
CA GLU A 93 -5.50 0.42 47.07
C GLU A 93 -6.66 1.23 46.46
N ARG A 94 -6.80 1.19 45.12
CA ARG A 94 -7.94 1.82 44.42
C ARG A 94 -9.26 1.13 44.74
N MET A 95 -9.29 -0.22 44.78
CA MET A 95 -10.45 -0.99 45.21
C MET A 95 -10.85 -0.67 46.67
N ARG A 96 -9.86 -0.49 47.55
CA ARG A 96 -10.11 -0.14 48.96
C ARG A 96 -10.69 1.26 49.14
N LYS A 97 -10.32 2.21 48.27
CA LYS A 97 -10.88 3.58 48.27
C LYS A 97 -12.27 3.66 47.63
N ALA A 98 -12.59 2.78 46.68
CA ALA A 98 -13.91 2.71 46.06
C ALA A 98 -15.00 2.09 46.98
N GLY A 99 -14.63 1.33 48.00
CA GLY A 99 -15.56 0.71 48.96
C GLY A 99 -16.10 1.62 50.07
N LYS A 100 -15.69 2.90 50.13
CA LYS A 100 -16.18 3.87 51.13
C LYS A 100 -16.64 5.17 50.44
N GLY A 101 -17.87 5.15 49.94
CA GLY A 101 -18.60 6.33 49.45
C GLY A 101 -20.10 6.18 49.74
N PRO A 102 -20.82 7.27 50.08
CA PRO A 102 -22.06 7.20 50.84
C PRO A 102 -23.29 6.95 49.95
N HIS A 103 -23.95 5.81 50.16
CA HIS A 103 -25.33 5.56 49.72
C HIS A 103 -26.31 6.25 50.68
N ALA A 104 -26.72 7.49 50.37
CA ALA A 104 -27.98 8.07 50.83
C ALA A 104 -28.20 9.46 50.21
N ALA A 105 -28.83 9.54 49.03
CA ALA A 105 -29.68 10.65 48.58
C ALA A 105 -29.98 10.56 47.06
N GLN A 106 -30.82 9.61 46.64
CA GLN A 106 -31.53 9.73 45.35
C GLN A 106 -32.73 8.79 45.30
N ARG A 107 -33.75 9.13 46.10
CA ARG A 107 -35.12 8.64 45.94
C ARG A 107 -36.04 9.81 46.26
N LYS A 108 -36.45 10.55 45.22
CA LYS A 108 -37.63 11.44 45.13
C LYS A 108 -37.44 12.41 43.94
N SER A 109 -37.79 11.97 42.72
CA SER A 109 -38.21 12.83 41.60
C SER A 109 -38.36 12.01 40.31
N SER A 110 -39.39 11.17 40.23
CA SER A 110 -39.81 10.59 38.95
C SER A 110 -41.28 10.16 39.02
N GLU A 111 -42.16 11.13 39.26
CA GLU A 111 -43.62 10.91 39.21
C GLU A 111 -44.33 12.23 38.89
N GLN A 112 -44.10 12.78 37.69
CA GLN A 112 -44.94 13.83 37.09
C GLN A 112 -44.52 14.04 35.63
N GLY A 113 -45.44 13.86 34.69
CA GLY A 113 -45.20 14.17 33.27
C GLY A 113 -45.59 13.08 32.26
N LYS A 114 -46.71 12.38 32.46
CA LYS A 114 -47.35 11.56 31.42
C LYS A 114 -48.85 11.82 31.39
N SER A 115 -49.23 12.97 30.84
CA SER A 115 -50.59 13.23 30.35
C SER A 115 -50.63 14.63 29.74
N SER A 116 -50.59 14.73 28.42
CA SER A 116 -51.23 15.80 27.62
C SER A 116 -50.45 16.01 26.31
N GLU A 117 -50.61 15.11 25.35
CA GLU A 117 -50.54 15.45 23.91
C GLU A 117 -51.07 14.27 23.10
N ARG A 118 -52.36 14.01 23.26
CA ARG A 118 -53.10 13.06 22.43
C ARG A 118 -54.52 13.57 22.26
N ASN A 119 -54.65 14.69 21.55
CA ASN A 119 -55.89 15.11 20.90
C ASN A 119 -55.64 16.45 20.20
N LYS A 120 -55.52 16.42 18.87
CA LYS A 120 -55.93 17.46 17.91
C LYS A 120 -55.38 17.14 16.52
N VAL A 121 -55.91 16.11 15.88
CA VAL A 121 -55.96 16.03 14.40
C VAL A 121 -57.22 15.27 14.03
N SER A 122 -58.32 15.99 13.84
CA SER A 122 -59.46 15.55 13.04
C SER A 122 -60.31 16.77 12.73
N GLU A 123 -60.17 17.29 11.51
CA GLU A 123 -61.26 17.75 10.64
C GLU A 123 -60.67 18.55 9.49
N ASN A 124 -60.60 17.92 8.32
CA ASN A 124 -60.82 18.53 7.00
C ASN A 124 -60.47 17.47 5.94
N ALA A 125 -61.39 16.53 5.73
CA ALA A 125 -61.35 15.60 4.60
C ALA A 125 -62.41 16.05 3.59
N ALA A 126 -61.93 16.64 2.48
CA ALA A 126 -62.73 16.83 1.29
C ALA A 126 -63.00 15.45 0.62
N PRO A 127 -64.14 15.28 -0.07
CA PRO A 127 -64.47 14.02 -0.72
C PRO A 127 -63.57 13.82 -1.95
N PHE A 128 -62.79 12.72 -1.97
CA PHE A 128 -61.92 12.34 -3.07
C PHE A 128 -62.57 11.19 -3.85
N ASP A 129 -62.87 11.43 -5.12
CA ASP A 129 -63.55 10.52 -6.07
C ASP A 129 -62.54 9.65 -6.85
N GLY A 130 -61.56 9.07 -6.13
CA GLY A 130 -60.49 8.27 -6.70
C GLY A 130 -60.55 6.82 -6.24
N SER A 131 -60.12 5.90 -7.11
CA SER A 131 -59.95 4.47 -6.78
C SER A 131 -59.17 4.32 -5.48
N LEU A 132 -59.64 3.43 -4.60
CA LEU A 132 -59.04 3.17 -3.29
C LEU A 132 -57.57 2.72 -3.40
N GLU A 133 -57.18 2.17 -4.55
CA GLU A 133 -55.81 1.78 -4.87
C GLU A 133 -54.88 2.99 -5.11
N ASP A 134 -55.39 4.04 -5.78
CA ASP A 134 -54.62 5.27 -6.02
C ASP A 134 -54.41 6.05 -4.72
N ALA A 135 -55.39 6.03 -3.81
CA ALA A 135 -55.27 6.65 -2.50
C ALA A 135 -54.22 5.95 -1.60
N VAL A 136 -54.12 4.62 -1.70
CA VAL A 136 -53.10 3.84 -0.96
C VAL A 136 -51.71 4.05 -1.56
N ALA A 137 -51.59 4.09 -2.89
CA ALA A 137 -50.33 4.37 -3.57
C ALA A 137 -49.79 5.77 -3.23
N MET A 138 -50.64 6.80 -3.29
CA MET A 138 -50.25 8.16 -2.90
C MET A 138 -49.92 8.28 -1.40
N ALA A 139 -50.61 7.55 -0.53
CA ALA A 139 -50.30 7.54 0.89
C ALA A 139 -48.94 6.86 1.16
N GLN A 140 -48.62 5.78 0.45
CA GLN A 140 -47.33 5.11 0.54
C GLN A 140 -46.19 5.98 -0.02
N GLU A 141 -46.43 6.68 -1.13
CA GLU A 141 -45.48 7.62 -1.72
C GLU A 141 -45.24 8.84 -0.81
N ALA A 142 -46.28 9.38 -0.19
CA ALA A 142 -46.16 10.48 0.78
C ALA A 142 -45.46 10.06 2.08
N ILE A 143 -45.65 8.80 2.53
CA ILE A 143 -44.89 8.25 3.65
C ILE A 143 -43.43 8.06 3.25
N ALA A 144 -43.15 7.50 2.07
CA ALA A 144 -41.81 7.30 1.54
C ALA A 144 -41.05 8.64 1.38
N GLU A 145 -41.71 9.67 0.84
CA GLU A 145 -41.14 11.01 0.67
C GLU A 145 -40.92 11.71 2.02
N ARG A 146 -41.80 11.48 3.02
CA ARG A 146 -41.57 11.96 4.40
C ARG A 146 -40.41 11.25 5.06
N THR A 147 -40.30 9.93 4.96
CA THR A 147 -39.14 9.18 5.48
C THR A 147 -37.85 9.57 4.78
N ALA A 148 -37.87 9.80 3.47
CA ALA A 148 -36.70 10.25 2.71
C ALA A 148 -36.30 11.70 3.07
N ARG A 149 -37.26 12.59 3.33
CA ARG A 149 -36.98 13.94 3.88
C ARG A 149 -36.47 13.88 5.31
N ASP A 150 -37.02 13.02 6.17
CA ASP A 150 -36.59 12.88 7.56
C ASP A 150 -35.20 12.21 7.68
N GLU A 151 -34.83 11.32 6.74
CA GLU A 151 -33.47 10.76 6.63
C GLU A 151 -32.47 11.76 6.01
N GLN A 152 -32.88 12.59 5.04
CA GLN A 152 -32.02 13.62 4.47
C GLN A 152 -31.86 14.88 5.36
N ALA A 153 -32.81 15.16 6.26
CA ALA A 153 -32.84 16.38 7.06
C ALA A 153 -32.41 16.20 8.52
N ARG A 154 -32.05 14.98 8.97
CA ARG A 154 -31.31 14.83 10.23
C ARG A 154 -29.87 15.26 10.04
N GLU A 155 -29.64 16.58 10.04
CA GLU A 155 -28.36 17.12 10.47
C GLU A 155 -28.14 16.65 11.91
N LEU A 156 -27.44 15.52 12.05
CA LEU A 156 -26.98 15.03 13.36
C LEU A 156 -26.34 16.20 14.08
N THR A 157 -26.87 16.51 15.25
CA THR A 157 -26.25 17.55 16.08
C THR A 157 -24.80 17.16 16.35
N LEU A 158 -23.90 18.13 16.56
CA LEU A 158 -22.50 17.81 16.85
C LEU A 158 -22.39 16.82 18.03
N GLU A 159 -23.26 16.96 19.02
CA GLU A 159 -23.27 16.07 20.19
C GLU A 159 -23.66 14.64 19.80
N GLU A 160 -24.64 14.45 18.92
CA GLU A 160 -25.02 13.14 18.38
C GLU A 160 -23.93 12.55 17.49
N SER A 161 -23.31 13.33 16.60
CA SER A 161 -22.21 12.83 15.75
C SER A 161 -20.94 12.50 16.54
N VAL A 162 -20.63 13.28 17.59
CA VAL A 162 -19.53 12.98 18.52
C VAL A 162 -19.86 11.76 19.38
N TRP A 163 -21.11 11.62 19.85
CA TRP A 163 -21.55 10.45 20.59
C TRP A 163 -21.50 9.19 19.71
N GLU A 164 -22.00 9.25 18.48
CA GLU A 164 -21.96 8.17 17.51
C GLU A 164 -20.53 7.80 17.14
N ALA A 165 -19.64 8.78 16.91
CA ALA A 165 -18.22 8.54 16.70
C ALA A 165 -17.55 7.90 17.94
N ARG A 166 -17.93 8.33 19.15
CA ARG A 166 -17.39 7.77 20.40
C ARG A 166 -17.89 6.35 20.66
N GLU A 167 -19.15 6.06 20.38
CA GLU A 167 -19.73 4.73 20.52
C GLU A 167 -19.20 3.80 19.43
N ALA A 168 -19.04 4.28 18.20
CA ALA A 168 -18.35 3.54 17.13
C ALA A 168 -16.89 3.23 17.51
N LEU A 169 -16.16 4.18 18.10
CA LEU A 169 -14.81 3.93 18.63
C LEU A 169 -14.81 2.95 19.81
N ARG A 170 -15.83 2.98 20.67
CA ARG A 170 -15.98 2.06 21.80
C ARG A 170 -16.30 0.66 21.32
N GLU A 171 -17.25 0.51 20.41
CA GLU A 171 -17.58 -0.76 19.76
C GLU A 171 -16.37 -1.29 18.98
N GLN A 172 -15.66 -0.43 18.26
CA GLN A 172 -14.43 -0.80 17.57
C GLN A 172 -13.36 -1.26 18.56
N SER A 173 -13.18 -0.57 19.69
CA SER A 173 -12.30 -0.96 20.80
C SER A 173 -12.67 -2.32 21.37
N VAL A 174 -13.96 -2.58 21.64
CA VAL A 174 -14.46 -3.86 22.14
C VAL A 174 -14.27 -4.97 21.11
N ARG A 175 -14.58 -4.73 19.83
CA ARG A 175 -14.31 -5.66 18.73
C ARG A 175 -12.82 -5.92 18.54
N HIS A 176 -11.96 -4.90 18.68
CA HIS A 176 -10.50 -5.05 18.62
C HIS A 176 -9.90 -5.73 19.85
N SER A 177 -10.67 -5.85 20.94
CA SER A 177 -10.29 -6.63 22.13
C SER A 177 -10.46 -8.13 21.90
N ASP A 178 -11.29 -8.54 20.92
CA ASP A 178 -11.43 -9.94 20.52
C ASP A 178 -10.23 -10.39 19.66
N PRO A 179 -9.43 -11.38 20.11
CA PRO A 179 -8.27 -11.88 19.38
C PRO A 179 -8.60 -12.52 18.02
N ASP A 180 -9.86 -12.86 17.76
CA ASP A 180 -10.33 -13.44 16.51
C ASP A 180 -11.02 -12.45 15.56
N TYR A 181 -11.20 -11.20 16.00
CA TYR A 181 -11.78 -10.16 15.16
C TYR A 181 -10.92 -9.87 13.91
N LYS A 182 -11.55 -10.06 12.75
CA LYS A 182 -11.03 -9.65 11.45
C LYS A 182 -11.82 -8.41 11.03
N PRO A 183 -11.20 -7.23 10.89
CA PRO A 183 -11.91 -6.08 10.35
C PRO A 183 -12.33 -6.41 8.91
N THR A 184 -13.64 -6.57 8.70
CA THR A 184 -14.24 -6.84 7.39
C THR A 184 -14.68 -5.57 6.69
N GLU A 185 -14.81 -4.46 7.43
CA GLU A 185 -15.44 -3.23 6.97
C GLU A 185 -14.63 -1.99 7.40
N TYR A 186 -14.64 -1.00 6.52
CA TYR A 186 -14.06 0.32 6.76
C TYR A 186 -14.97 1.12 7.68
N VAL A 187 -14.42 1.68 8.76
CA VAL A 187 -15.18 2.54 9.68
C VAL A 187 -14.62 3.97 9.53
N PRO A 188 -15.32 4.88 8.82
CA PRO A 188 -14.85 6.26 8.67
C PRO A 188 -14.83 6.94 10.04
N ILE A 189 -13.67 7.42 10.47
CA ILE A 189 -13.58 8.31 11.62
C ILE A 189 -13.70 9.75 11.12
N ALA A 190 -14.87 10.35 11.33
CA ALA A 190 -15.06 11.78 11.15
C ALA A 190 -14.35 12.54 12.28
N VAL A 191 -13.34 13.35 11.95
CA VAL A 191 -12.76 14.29 12.91
C VAL A 191 -13.61 15.57 12.86
N SER A 192 -14.56 15.72 13.79
CA SER A 192 -15.26 16.98 14.01
C SER A 192 -14.71 17.70 15.24
N ARG A 193 -14.29 18.97 15.10
CA ARG A 193 -14.24 19.93 16.22
C ARG A 193 -15.08 21.15 15.85
N ARG A 194 -16.04 21.51 16.71
CA ARG A 194 -16.89 22.72 16.60
C ARG A 194 -16.29 23.88 17.41
N PRO A 195 -16.74 25.12 17.13
CA PRO A 195 -16.11 26.35 17.55
C PRO A 195 -16.47 26.69 18.99
N SER A 196 -15.52 27.28 19.70
CA SER A 196 -15.74 27.94 20.98
C SER A 196 -15.92 29.45 20.79
N SER A 197 -16.84 29.90 19.92
CA SER A 197 -17.48 31.22 20.03
C SER A 197 -18.57 31.41 18.97
N SER A 198 -19.63 32.09 19.39
CA SER A 198 -20.95 32.18 18.74
C SER A 198 -21.09 33.34 17.75
N ALA A 199 -20.06 33.66 16.94
CA ALA A 199 -20.08 34.89 16.12
C ALA A 199 -19.82 34.71 14.61
N THR A 200 -19.73 33.50 14.07
CA THR A 200 -19.56 33.32 12.61
C THR A 200 -20.18 32.00 12.17
N GLN A 201 -21.41 32.09 11.65
CA GLN A 201 -22.28 30.95 11.30
C GLN A 201 -22.29 30.61 9.80
N ASP A 202 -21.30 31.06 9.01
CA ASP A 202 -21.28 30.83 7.54
C ASP A 202 -20.34 29.69 7.08
N HIS A 203 -19.64 29.01 8.00
CA HIS A 203 -18.78 27.87 7.65
C HIS A 203 -19.16 26.65 8.47
N ALA A 204 -20.01 25.78 7.90
CA ALA A 204 -20.30 24.47 8.46
C ALA A 204 -18.97 23.72 8.74
N PRO A 205 -18.84 23.00 9.86
CA PRO A 205 -17.61 22.28 10.20
C PRO A 205 -17.36 21.21 9.13
N GLN A 206 -16.36 21.43 8.27
CA GLN A 206 -15.90 20.38 7.37
C GLN A 206 -15.28 19.27 8.23
N THR A 207 -16.04 18.21 8.47
CA THR A 207 -15.53 16.98 9.03
C THR A 207 -14.59 16.36 8.00
N VAL A 208 -13.29 16.58 8.17
CA VAL A 208 -12.28 15.95 7.30
C VAL A 208 -12.14 14.50 7.73
N VAL A 209 -12.80 13.61 6.99
CA VAL A 209 -12.67 12.16 7.15
C VAL A 209 -11.37 11.74 6.43
N ILE A 210 -10.40 11.26 7.20
CA ILE A 210 -9.20 10.63 6.62
C ILE A 210 -9.65 9.35 5.93
N PRO A 211 -9.25 9.10 4.68
CA PRO A 211 -9.80 7.99 3.90
C PRO A 211 -9.29 6.62 4.33
N TYR A 212 -8.51 6.48 5.40
CA TYR A 212 -7.92 5.22 5.85
C TYR A 212 -8.13 4.99 7.35
N ASN A 213 -8.19 3.71 7.76
CA ASN A 213 -8.27 3.33 9.17
C ASN A 213 -7.04 3.81 9.95
N LEU A 214 -7.19 4.28 11.18
CA LEU A 214 -6.04 4.68 11.99
C LEU A 214 -5.12 3.47 12.29
N PRO A 215 -3.80 3.69 12.51
CA PRO A 215 -2.92 2.64 12.97
C PRO A 215 -3.45 1.99 14.26
N GLU A 216 -3.54 0.67 14.27
CA GLU A 216 -3.95 -0.07 15.46
C GLU A 216 -2.80 -0.04 16.47
N PHE A 217 -2.96 0.61 17.62
CA PHE A 217 -1.96 0.62 18.71
C PHE A 217 -2.21 -0.43 19.80
N SER A 218 -3.14 -1.36 19.57
CA SER A 218 -3.42 -2.45 20.49
C SER A 218 -2.20 -3.38 20.65
N ALA A 219 -2.08 -4.00 21.83
CA ALA A 219 -1.09 -5.03 22.05
C ALA A 219 -1.28 -6.18 21.04
N PRO A 220 -0.20 -6.78 20.51
CA PRO A 220 -0.32 -7.93 19.64
C PRO A 220 -1.10 -9.05 20.35
N PRO A 221 -2.01 -9.75 19.65
CA PRO A 221 -2.72 -10.87 20.25
C PRO A 221 -1.75 -11.99 20.63
N GLU A 222 -2.17 -12.92 21.49
CA GLU A 222 -1.32 -14.01 21.95
C GLU A 222 -0.82 -14.88 20.79
N PRO A 223 0.47 -15.28 20.77
CA PRO A 223 1.03 -16.14 19.71
C PRO A 223 0.29 -17.47 19.61
N ARG A 224 -0.01 -17.89 18.39
CA ARG A 224 -0.63 -19.20 18.10
C ARG A 224 0.37 -20.10 17.37
N ALA A 225 0.26 -21.41 17.53
CA ALA A 225 1.13 -22.37 16.81
C ALA A 225 1.08 -22.15 15.28
N GLY A 226 -0.08 -21.81 14.73
CA GLY A 226 -0.26 -21.49 13.31
C GLY A 226 0.55 -20.28 12.83
N ASP A 227 0.94 -19.36 13.71
CA ASP A 227 1.78 -18.21 13.34
C ASP A 227 3.19 -18.62 12.96
N VAL A 228 3.73 -19.66 13.61
CA VAL A 228 5.06 -20.20 13.31
C VAL A 228 5.02 -20.88 11.94
N PHE A 229 4.03 -21.76 11.72
CA PHE A 229 3.89 -22.49 10.47
C PHE A 229 3.73 -21.56 9.26
N ARG A 230 2.86 -20.56 9.36
CA ARG A 230 2.68 -19.52 8.33
C ARG A 230 3.99 -18.79 8.00
N ARG A 231 4.80 -18.45 9.01
CA ARG A 231 6.07 -17.72 8.79
C ARG A 231 7.13 -18.58 8.14
N ILE A 232 7.26 -19.84 8.58
CA ILE A 232 8.13 -20.83 7.92
C ILE A 232 7.69 -21.00 6.46
N ALA A 233 6.40 -21.21 6.21
CA ALA A 233 5.87 -21.37 4.86
C ALA A 233 6.16 -20.14 3.99
N ALA A 234 5.86 -18.92 4.47
CA ALA A 234 6.14 -17.70 3.73
C ALA A 234 7.63 -17.54 3.42
N THR A 235 8.52 -17.80 4.38
CA THR A 235 9.97 -17.67 4.17
C THR A 235 10.50 -18.73 3.21
N VAL A 236 10.14 -20.00 3.39
CA VAL A 236 10.61 -21.09 2.51
C VAL A 236 10.14 -20.87 1.08
N VAL A 237 8.86 -20.56 0.88
CA VAL A 237 8.32 -20.32 -0.47
C VAL A 237 8.90 -19.07 -1.11
N SER A 238 9.12 -17.98 -0.35
CA SER A 238 9.81 -16.79 -0.86
C SER A 238 11.26 -17.08 -1.26
N ILE A 239 12.00 -17.90 -0.49
CA ILE A 239 13.36 -18.32 -0.86
C ILE A 239 13.33 -19.10 -2.19
N VAL A 240 12.41 -20.07 -2.31
CA VAL A 240 12.26 -20.85 -3.56
C VAL A 240 11.92 -19.94 -4.74
N ALA A 241 11.02 -18.97 -4.57
CA ALA A 241 10.66 -18.02 -5.62
C ALA A 241 11.84 -17.13 -6.02
N VAL A 242 12.65 -16.67 -5.06
CA VAL A 242 13.88 -15.90 -5.32
C VAL A 242 14.87 -16.73 -6.12
N VAL A 243 15.18 -17.95 -5.65
CA VAL A 243 16.11 -18.85 -6.35
C VAL A 243 15.62 -19.15 -7.77
N ALA A 244 14.34 -19.49 -7.94
CA ALA A 244 13.75 -19.73 -9.26
C ALA A 244 13.88 -18.50 -10.17
N SER A 245 13.61 -17.30 -9.65
CA SER A 245 13.73 -16.05 -10.40
C SER A 245 15.16 -15.77 -10.86
N PHE A 246 16.16 -16.03 -10.00
CA PHE A 246 17.57 -15.88 -10.37
C PHE A 246 18.04 -16.95 -11.34
N VAL A 247 17.57 -18.20 -11.20
CA VAL A 247 17.86 -19.29 -12.14
C VAL A 247 17.33 -18.97 -13.54
N LEU A 248 16.13 -18.40 -13.64
CA LEU A 248 15.59 -17.91 -14.91
C LEU A 248 16.49 -16.84 -15.55
N PHE A 249 17.03 -15.93 -14.73
CA PHE A 249 17.87 -14.84 -15.21
C PHE A 249 19.29 -15.31 -15.62
N SER A 250 19.87 -16.24 -14.85
CA SER A 250 21.21 -16.76 -15.10
C SER A 250 21.26 -17.84 -16.19
N GLY A 251 20.21 -18.67 -16.27
CA GLY A 251 20.06 -19.72 -17.29
C GLY A 251 19.68 -19.20 -18.67
N GLY A 252 19.43 -17.88 -18.79
CA GLY A 252 18.95 -17.24 -20.00
C GLY A 252 17.42 -17.28 -20.09
N ILE A 253 16.85 -16.20 -20.61
CA ILE A 253 15.40 -16.06 -20.78
C ILE A 253 14.97 -17.02 -21.90
N PRO A 254 14.02 -17.94 -21.65
CA PRO A 254 13.47 -18.83 -22.66
C PRO A 254 13.11 -18.06 -23.94
N ALA A 255 13.58 -18.52 -25.09
CA ALA A 255 13.36 -17.83 -26.37
C ALA A 255 11.87 -17.53 -26.58
N GLY A 256 10.98 -18.46 -26.22
CA GLY A 256 9.53 -18.29 -26.33
C GLY A 256 8.93 -17.11 -25.57
N LEU A 257 9.61 -16.55 -24.56
CA LEU A 257 9.18 -15.32 -23.87
C LEU A 257 9.49 -14.04 -24.64
N MET A 258 10.51 -14.06 -25.51
CA MET A 258 10.96 -12.90 -26.28
C MET A 258 10.61 -12.99 -27.77
N GLY A 259 10.31 -14.20 -28.28
CA GLY A 259 9.87 -14.44 -29.64
C GLY A 259 9.92 -15.92 -30.01
N GLN A 260 8.96 -16.38 -30.82
CA GLN A 260 8.99 -17.73 -31.39
C GLN A 260 9.14 -17.63 -32.91
N SER A 261 10.15 -18.29 -33.49
CA SER A 261 10.36 -18.59 -34.91
C SER A 261 9.51 -17.82 -35.92
N GLY A 262 9.69 -16.49 -36.02
CA GLY A 262 9.04 -15.62 -37.00
C GLY A 262 7.79 -14.86 -36.53
N ALA A 263 7.25 -15.16 -35.35
CA ALA A 263 6.12 -14.46 -34.75
C ALA A 263 6.59 -13.45 -33.68
N ARG A 264 6.14 -12.20 -33.84
CA ARG A 264 6.43 -11.10 -32.90
C ARG A 264 5.52 -11.17 -31.68
N ILE A 265 6.08 -10.86 -30.52
CA ILE A 265 5.33 -10.72 -29.27
C ILE A 265 5.24 -9.22 -28.97
N GLU A 266 4.10 -8.61 -29.31
CA GLU A 266 3.88 -7.16 -29.16
C GLU A 266 4.01 -6.68 -27.70
N LEU A 267 3.84 -7.55 -26.70
CA LEU A 267 3.96 -7.16 -25.29
C LEU A 267 5.32 -7.52 -24.66
N ALA A 268 6.31 -7.92 -25.46
CA ALA A 268 7.63 -8.28 -24.93
C ALA A 268 8.44 -7.03 -24.55
N PRO A 269 8.81 -6.85 -23.26
CA PRO A 269 9.74 -5.81 -22.86
C PRO A 269 11.18 -6.18 -23.25
N LEU A 270 12.08 -5.20 -23.24
CA LEU A 270 13.52 -5.49 -23.23
C LEU A 270 13.93 -6.24 -21.95
N VAL A 271 15.06 -6.95 -22.02
CA VAL A 271 15.62 -7.76 -20.91
C VAL A 271 15.66 -7.03 -19.56
N PRO A 272 16.05 -5.75 -19.45
CA PRO A 272 16.05 -5.06 -18.15
C PRO A 272 14.65 -4.90 -17.53
N GLY A 273 13.58 -4.91 -18.33
CA GLY A 273 12.20 -4.94 -17.84
C GLY A 273 11.88 -6.18 -17.01
N LEU A 274 12.61 -7.28 -17.24
CA LEU A 274 12.42 -8.54 -16.54
C LEU A 274 13.02 -8.56 -15.14
N ALA A 275 13.79 -7.54 -14.76
CA ALA A 275 14.29 -7.37 -13.39
C ALA A 275 13.15 -7.27 -12.35
N LEU A 276 11.92 -7.00 -12.79
CA LEU A 276 10.71 -7.01 -11.94
C LEU A 276 10.47 -8.36 -11.26
N ILE A 277 10.82 -9.47 -11.89
CA ILE A 277 10.57 -10.82 -11.36
C ILE A 277 11.43 -11.08 -10.11
N PRO A 278 12.78 -10.99 -10.18
CA PRO A 278 13.61 -11.15 -8.99
C PRO A 278 13.37 -10.03 -7.96
N ALA A 279 13.10 -8.79 -8.40
CA ALA A 279 12.77 -7.70 -7.47
C ALA A 279 11.50 -7.98 -6.65
N ALA A 280 10.44 -8.47 -7.30
CA ALA A 280 9.20 -8.85 -6.62
C ALA A 280 9.43 -10.02 -5.65
N ALA A 281 10.15 -11.05 -6.08
CA ALA A 281 10.47 -12.20 -5.21
C ALA A 281 11.30 -11.78 -3.99
N LEU A 282 12.32 -10.93 -4.17
CA LEU A 282 13.13 -10.39 -3.08
C LEU A 282 12.29 -9.54 -2.12
N SER A 283 11.36 -8.74 -2.62
CA SER A 283 10.49 -7.94 -1.77
C SER A 283 9.60 -8.82 -0.88
N LEU A 284 9.08 -9.94 -1.39
CA LEU A 284 8.31 -10.91 -0.58
C LEU A 284 9.19 -11.63 0.44
N LEU A 285 10.47 -11.87 0.12
CA LEU A 285 11.45 -12.38 1.08
C LEU A 285 11.66 -11.38 2.22
N VAL A 286 11.81 -10.08 1.92
CA VAL A 286 11.89 -9.02 2.94
C VAL A 286 10.64 -9.01 3.82
N ALA A 287 9.45 -9.07 3.21
CA ALA A 287 8.18 -9.15 3.97
C ALA A 287 8.11 -10.38 4.88
N SER A 288 8.52 -11.54 4.37
CA SER A 288 8.58 -12.76 5.17
C SER A 288 9.62 -12.66 6.30
N GLY A 289 10.77 -12.03 6.05
CA GLY A 289 11.82 -11.80 7.04
C GLY A 289 11.35 -10.90 8.17
N PHE A 290 10.62 -9.84 7.86
CA PHE A 290 10.06 -8.93 8.86
C PHE A 290 9.09 -9.63 9.83
N SER A 291 8.37 -10.66 9.37
CA SER A 291 7.45 -11.45 10.21
C SER A 291 8.15 -12.20 11.37
N TRP A 292 9.48 -12.34 11.31
CA TRP A 292 10.28 -12.97 12.36
C TRP A 292 10.68 -12.02 13.50
N ARG A 293 10.40 -10.71 13.39
CA ARG A 293 10.68 -9.79 14.50
C ARG A 293 9.73 -10.02 15.65
N ARG A 294 10.22 -9.96 16.90
CA ARG A 294 9.46 -10.21 18.14
C ARG A 294 8.09 -9.53 18.19
N ASN A 295 8.01 -8.27 17.75
CA ASN A 295 6.78 -7.47 17.77
C ASN A 295 5.79 -7.82 16.63
N GLN A 296 6.17 -8.69 15.71
CA GLN A 296 5.45 -9.05 14.49
C GLN A 296 4.99 -10.52 14.46
N HIS A 297 5.39 -11.35 15.44
CA HIS A 297 5.05 -12.79 15.47
C HIS A 297 3.54 -13.02 15.32
N SER A 298 2.77 -12.29 16.12
CA SER A 298 1.33 -12.42 16.23
C SER A 298 0.56 -11.18 15.78
N ALA A 299 1.23 -10.18 15.20
CA ALA A 299 0.57 -8.96 14.75
C ALA A 299 -0.57 -9.30 13.77
N ARG A 300 -1.77 -8.72 13.99
CA ARG A 300 -2.97 -8.99 13.17
C ARG A 300 -2.70 -8.77 11.68
N ARG A 301 -1.93 -7.73 11.37
CA ARG A 301 -1.51 -7.36 10.02
C ARG A 301 -0.67 -8.44 9.36
N GLN A 302 0.28 -9.04 10.08
CA GLN A 302 1.00 -10.21 9.56
C GLN A 302 0.07 -11.41 9.40
N ARG A 303 -0.89 -11.61 10.32
CA ARG A 303 -1.82 -12.77 10.29
C ARG A 303 -2.74 -12.72 9.09
N SER A 304 -3.19 -11.54 8.72
CA SER A 304 -4.01 -11.36 7.54
C SER A 304 -3.19 -11.53 6.26
N THR A 305 -1.93 -11.10 6.20
CA THR A 305 -1.15 -11.12 4.95
C THR A 305 -0.25 -12.33 4.78
N GLY A 306 0.28 -12.95 5.82
CA GLY A 306 1.38 -13.91 5.69
C GLY A 306 1.07 -15.13 4.83
N TRP A 307 -0.16 -15.65 4.87
CA TRP A 307 -0.60 -16.72 3.94
C TRP A 307 -0.74 -16.24 2.50
N VAL A 308 -1.20 -15.00 2.33
CA VAL A 308 -1.30 -14.38 1.00
C VAL A 308 0.09 -14.14 0.44
N THR A 309 1.04 -13.65 1.24
CA THR A 309 2.46 -13.49 0.86
C THR A 309 3.06 -14.82 0.41
N ALA A 310 2.83 -15.91 1.16
CA ALA A 310 3.28 -17.25 0.78
C ALA A 310 2.66 -17.70 -0.55
N ALA A 311 1.34 -17.52 -0.72
CA ALA A 311 0.65 -17.86 -1.96
C ALA A 311 1.12 -17.01 -3.15
N THR A 312 1.38 -15.71 -2.95
CA THR A 312 1.93 -14.82 -3.97
C THR A 312 3.32 -15.29 -4.40
N ALA A 313 4.19 -15.65 -3.45
CA ALA A 313 5.51 -16.21 -3.75
C ALA A 313 5.40 -17.55 -4.50
N ALA A 314 4.46 -18.42 -4.12
CA ALA A 314 4.17 -19.66 -4.84
C ALA A 314 3.69 -19.39 -6.27
N ALA A 315 2.84 -18.39 -6.48
CA ALA A 315 2.36 -18.00 -7.81
C ALA A 315 3.51 -17.47 -8.69
N ILE A 316 4.46 -16.72 -8.12
CA ILE A 316 5.70 -16.32 -8.82
C ILE A 316 6.52 -17.55 -9.21
N GLY A 317 6.78 -18.46 -8.26
CA GLY A 317 7.53 -19.70 -8.55
C GLY A 317 6.85 -20.58 -9.60
N GLY A 318 5.52 -20.71 -9.52
CA GLY A 318 4.69 -21.41 -10.49
C GLY A 318 4.72 -20.76 -11.87
N TRP A 319 4.72 -19.42 -11.93
CA TRP A 319 4.90 -18.69 -13.18
C TRP A 319 6.27 -18.99 -13.80
N VAL A 320 7.36 -18.90 -13.02
CA VAL A 320 8.72 -19.19 -13.50
C VAL A 320 8.81 -20.63 -14.04
N ALA A 321 8.33 -21.62 -13.28
CA ALA A 321 8.35 -23.01 -13.70
C ALA A 321 7.53 -23.25 -14.99
N SER A 322 6.36 -22.60 -15.10
CA SER A 322 5.51 -22.69 -16.29
C SER A 322 6.16 -22.03 -17.51
N ALA A 323 6.83 -20.89 -17.31
CA ALA A 323 7.54 -20.19 -18.37
C ALA A 323 8.77 -20.98 -18.87
N MET A 324 9.52 -21.61 -17.96
CA MET A 324 10.66 -22.47 -18.32
C MET A 324 10.25 -23.73 -19.07
N THR A 325 9.08 -24.30 -18.77
CA THR A 325 8.55 -25.48 -19.46
C THR A 325 7.80 -25.15 -20.76
N GLY A 326 7.62 -23.86 -21.07
CA GLY A 326 6.85 -23.41 -22.23
C GLY A 326 5.33 -23.61 -22.10
N SER A 327 4.83 -23.85 -20.89
CA SER A 327 3.39 -24.01 -20.60
C SER A 327 2.73 -22.63 -20.47
N TRP A 328 2.53 -21.94 -21.60
CA TRP A 328 2.18 -20.52 -21.60
C TRP A 328 0.84 -20.19 -20.93
N TRP A 329 -0.21 -20.99 -21.14
CA TRP A 329 -1.51 -20.76 -20.48
C TRP A 329 -1.45 -20.98 -18.96
N LEU A 330 -0.64 -21.95 -18.51
CA LEU A 330 -0.39 -22.13 -17.08
C LEU A 330 0.39 -20.94 -16.52
N ALA A 331 1.37 -20.41 -17.27
CA ALA A 331 2.06 -19.19 -16.90
C ALA A 331 1.08 -18.01 -16.80
N VAL A 332 0.15 -17.83 -17.75
CA VAL A 332 -0.91 -16.80 -17.65
C VAL A 332 -1.72 -16.96 -16.37
N ALA A 333 -2.20 -18.18 -16.07
CA ALA A 333 -2.96 -18.45 -14.86
C ALA A 333 -2.16 -18.09 -13.59
N CYS A 334 -0.88 -18.45 -13.53
CA CYS A 334 0.01 -18.10 -12.42
C CYS A 334 0.24 -16.58 -12.30
N ALA A 335 0.40 -15.85 -13.42
CA ALA A 335 0.59 -14.39 -13.39
C ALA A 335 -0.69 -13.64 -12.96
N VAL A 336 -1.86 -14.09 -13.41
CA VAL A 336 -3.15 -13.55 -12.97
C VAL A 336 -3.36 -13.84 -11.48
N LEU A 337 -3.06 -15.06 -11.04
CA LEU A 337 -3.13 -15.44 -9.63
C LEU A 337 -2.17 -14.61 -8.77
N TRP A 338 -0.93 -14.41 -9.22
CA TRP A 338 0.03 -13.51 -8.57
C TRP A 338 -0.57 -12.11 -8.42
N THR A 339 -1.07 -11.51 -9.51
CA THR A 339 -1.67 -10.16 -9.48
C THR A 339 -2.85 -10.09 -8.51
N ALA A 340 -3.75 -11.07 -8.53
CA ALA A 340 -4.92 -11.13 -7.66
C ALA A 340 -4.54 -11.26 -6.18
N LEU A 341 -3.55 -12.09 -5.84
CA LEU A 341 -3.07 -12.26 -4.47
C LEU A 341 -2.32 -11.02 -3.96
N ALA A 342 -1.58 -10.33 -4.83
CA ALA A 342 -0.96 -9.05 -4.50
C ALA A 342 -2.02 -7.96 -4.27
N ALA A 343 -3.08 -7.92 -5.09
CA ALA A 343 -4.21 -6.99 -4.92
C ALA A 343 -4.96 -7.28 -3.60
N GLU A 344 -5.18 -8.54 -3.26
CA GLU A 344 -5.77 -8.95 -1.99
C GLU A 344 -4.88 -8.58 -0.80
N SER A 345 -3.55 -8.68 -0.95
CA SER A 345 -2.60 -8.21 0.06
C SER A 345 -2.75 -6.71 0.28
N VAL A 346 -2.78 -5.92 -0.80
CA VAL A 346 -3.00 -4.46 -0.73
C VAL A 346 -4.36 -4.13 -0.08
N ARG A 347 -5.43 -4.84 -0.43
CA ARG A 347 -6.76 -4.67 0.19
C ARG A 347 -6.72 -4.92 1.69
N ARG A 348 -6.11 -6.02 2.15
CA ARG A 348 -5.94 -6.33 3.57
C ARG A 348 -5.09 -5.29 4.31
N LEU A 349 -4.08 -4.77 3.63
CA LEU A 349 -3.17 -3.75 4.18
C LEU A 349 -3.78 -2.34 4.17
N ASN A 350 -4.80 -2.07 3.35
CA ASN A 350 -5.59 -0.84 3.47
C ASN A 350 -6.48 -0.88 4.71
N LEU A 351 -7.06 -2.05 5.02
CA LEU A 351 -7.86 -2.23 6.24
C LEU A 351 -7.00 -2.18 7.52
N LEU A 352 -5.75 -2.64 7.44
CA LEU A 352 -4.82 -2.72 8.57
C LEU A 352 -3.65 -1.77 8.34
N THR A 353 -3.76 -0.58 8.91
CA THR A 353 -2.76 0.48 8.78
C THR A 353 -1.45 0.16 9.50
N ALA A 354 -0.33 0.42 8.83
CA ALA A 354 1.01 0.30 9.42
C ALA A 354 1.20 1.25 10.61
N ARG A 355 1.83 0.76 11.68
CA ARG A 355 2.13 1.52 12.91
C ARG A 355 3.39 2.37 12.79
N THR A 356 4.31 1.94 11.93
CA THR A 356 5.62 2.58 11.78
C THR A 356 6.02 2.67 10.32
N HIS A 357 6.90 3.62 9.99
CA HIS A 357 7.48 3.75 8.65
C HIS A 357 8.20 2.47 8.23
N ARG A 358 8.94 1.85 9.16
CA ARG A 358 9.63 0.58 8.91
C ARG A 358 8.66 -0.55 8.55
N GLU A 359 7.53 -0.62 9.25
CA GLU A 359 6.49 -1.58 8.91
C GLU A 359 5.93 -1.33 7.50
N TYR A 360 5.69 -0.08 7.10
CA TYR A 360 5.30 0.25 5.72
C TYR A 360 6.34 -0.26 4.69
N PHE A 361 7.63 0.07 4.86
CA PHE A 361 8.67 -0.36 3.92
C PHE A 361 8.87 -1.87 3.86
N GLU A 362 8.71 -2.58 4.98
CA GLU A 362 8.95 -4.01 5.03
C GLU A 362 7.70 -4.85 4.70
N THR A 363 6.51 -4.25 4.54
CA THR A 363 5.26 -5.01 4.27
C THR A 363 4.34 -4.42 3.20
N ASP A 364 4.11 -3.10 3.21
CA ASP A 364 3.28 -2.43 2.22
C ASP A 364 4.00 -2.35 0.88
N LEU A 365 5.26 -1.91 0.89
CA LEU A 365 6.07 -1.78 -0.31
C LEU A 365 6.20 -3.11 -1.06
N PRO A 366 6.51 -4.26 -0.42
CA PRO A 366 6.50 -5.56 -1.10
C PRO A 366 5.16 -5.92 -1.77
N ALA A 367 4.04 -5.70 -1.10
CA ALA A 367 2.72 -5.99 -1.66
C ALA A 367 2.40 -5.08 -2.87
N GLU A 368 2.77 -3.81 -2.78
CA GLU A 368 2.61 -2.85 -3.88
C GLU A 368 3.51 -3.17 -5.07
N LEU A 369 4.80 -3.39 -4.83
CA LEU A 369 5.77 -3.72 -5.86
C LEU A 369 5.35 -4.99 -6.62
N THR A 370 4.93 -6.01 -5.87
CA THR A 370 4.47 -7.28 -6.45
C THR A 370 3.17 -7.15 -7.22
N LEU A 371 2.27 -6.23 -6.85
CA LEU A 371 1.04 -5.94 -7.60
C LEU A 371 1.37 -5.34 -8.97
N GLY A 372 2.20 -4.29 -9.00
CA GLY A 372 2.59 -3.64 -10.24
C GLY A 372 3.39 -4.54 -11.17
N ALA A 373 4.34 -5.30 -10.60
CA ALA A 373 5.10 -6.30 -11.34
C ALA A 373 4.19 -7.41 -11.89
N GLY A 374 3.33 -8.01 -11.04
CA GLY A 374 2.43 -9.08 -11.45
C GLY A 374 1.48 -8.65 -12.56
N ALA A 375 0.89 -7.45 -12.46
CA ALA A 375 0.00 -6.90 -13.48
C ALA A 375 0.67 -6.79 -14.85
N PHE A 376 1.88 -6.21 -14.89
CA PHE A 376 2.64 -6.11 -16.15
C PHE A 376 3.04 -7.49 -16.69
N ILE A 377 3.53 -8.38 -15.83
CA ILE A 377 3.91 -9.75 -16.21
C ILE A 377 2.70 -10.53 -16.73
N ALA A 378 1.50 -10.32 -16.18
CA ALA A 378 0.27 -10.95 -16.66
C ALA A 378 -0.09 -10.50 -18.08
N ALA A 379 0.00 -9.20 -18.38
CA ALA A 379 -0.22 -8.69 -19.74
C ALA A 379 0.79 -9.28 -20.73
N TRP A 380 2.08 -9.24 -20.39
CA TRP A 380 3.14 -9.78 -21.24
C TRP A 380 2.96 -11.29 -21.48
N THR A 381 2.73 -12.06 -20.41
CA THR A 381 2.54 -13.53 -20.51
C THR A 381 1.29 -13.88 -21.30
N ALA A 382 0.21 -13.10 -21.18
CA ALA A 382 -0.98 -13.27 -22.01
C ALA A 382 -0.65 -13.05 -23.49
N GLY A 383 0.20 -12.07 -23.81
CA GLY A 383 0.69 -11.87 -25.16
C GLY A 383 1.55 -13.03 -25.67
N VAL A 384 2.44 -13.57 -24.84
CA VAL A 384 3.23 -14.76 -25.17
C VAL A 384 2.31 -15.95 -25.47
N ALA A 385 1.33 -16.22 -24.59
CA ALA A 385 0.39 -17.33 -24.76
C ALA A 385 -0.50 -17.19 -25.99
N ALA A 386 -0.97 -15.97 -26.27
CA ALA A 386 -1.75 -15.68 -27.46
C ALA A 386 -0.93 -15.90 -28.74
N THR A 387 0.30 -15.37 -28.79
CA THR A 387 1.20 -15.58 -29.94
C THR A 387 1.52 -17.06 -30.14
N ALA A 388 1.86 -17.78 -29.07
CA ALA A 388 2.18 -19.21 -29.13
C ALA A 388 0.98 -20.09 -29.54
N SER A 389 -0.24 -19.68 -29.21
CA SER A 389 -1.47 -20.38 -29.61
C SER A 389 -1.92 -20.05 -31.04
N GLY A 390 -1.16 -19.21 -31.76
CA GLY A 390 -1.59 -18.68 -33.06
C GLY A 390 -2.76 -17.70 -32.97
N TRP A 391 -3.15 -17.28 -31.76
CA TRP A 391 -4.18 -16.26 -31.49
C TRP A 391 -3.64 -14.85 -31.67
N ALA A 392 -2.61 -14.68 -32.48
CA ALA A 392 -2.15 -13.38 -32.93
C ALA A 392 -3.18 -12.81 -33.92
N MET A 393 -4.45 -12.71 -33.49
CA MET A 393 -5.61 -12.27 -34.25
C MET A 393 -5.31 -10.87 -34.75
N PRO A 394 -5.25 -10.68 -36.07
CA PRO A 394 -5.20 -9.35 -36.63
C PRO A 394 -6.48 -8.59 -36.25
N PRO A 395 -6.37 -7.30 -35.91
CA PRO A 395 -5.15 -6.53 -35.79
C PRO A 395 -4.49 -6.68 -34.41
N GLN A 396 -3.24 -7.15 -34.39
CA GLN A 396 -2.42 -7.25 -33.18
C GLN A 396 -2.23 -5.91 -32.49
N GLY A 397 -2.29 -4.82 -33.27
CA GLY A 397 -2.29 -3.44 -32.79
C GLY A 397 -3.51 -3.00 -31.98
N LEU A 398 -4.59 -3.79 -31.88
CA LEU A 398 -5.75 -3.46 -31.03
C LEU A 398 -5.78 -4.24 -29.72
N TRP A 399 -5.50 -5.54 -29.73
CA TRP A 399 -5.62 -6.35 -28.51
C TRP A 399 -4.47 -6.12 -27.54
N ALA A 400 -3.24 -5.89 -28.00
CA ALA A 400 -2.09 -5.68 -27.13
C ALA A 400 -2.23 -4.40 -26.27
N PRO A 401 -2.60 -3.22 -26.84
CA PRO A 401 -2.93 -2.04 -26.05
C PRO A 401 -4.06 -2.28 -25.05
N LEU A 402 -5.12 -2.98 -25.48
CA LEU A 402 -6.26 -3.28 -24.61
C LEU A 402 -5.88 -4.17 -23.44
N ALA A 403 -5.08 -5.21 -23.67
CA ALA A 403 -4.59 -6.10 -22.63
C ALA A 403 -3.74 -5.35 -21.60
N LEU A 404 -2.89 -4.42 -22.05
CA LEU A 404 -2.09 -3.57 -21.17
C LEU A 404 -2.96 -2.62 -20.34
N ILE A 405 -3.98 -2.00 -20.96
CA ILE A 405 -4.95 -1.15 -20.26
C ILE A 405 -5.70 -1.96 -19.19
N VAL A 406 -6.21 -3.14 -19.54
CA VAL A 406 -6.92 -4.03 -18.59
C VAL A 406 -6.00 -4.44 -17.43
N ALA A 407 -4.74 -4.79 -17.72
CA ALA A 407 -3.77 -5.12 -16.68
C ALA A 407 -3.43 -3.93 -15.77
N SER A 408 -3.54 -2.70 -16.25
CA SER A 408 -3.29 -1.49 -15.45
C SER A 408 -4.40 -1.21 -14.42
N ILE A 409 -5.61 -1.77 -14.58
CA ILE A 409 -6.76 -1.54 -13.69
C ILE A 409 -6.44 -1.82 -12.22
N PRO A 410 -5.94 -3.00 -11.81
CA PRO A 410 -5.59 -3.26 -10.41
C PRO A 410 -4.53 -2.29 -9.87
N VAL A 411 -3.60 -1.84 -10.71
CA VAL A 411 -2.58 -0.85 -10.34
C VAL A 411 -3.21 0.52 -10.13
N LEU A 412 -4.14 0.94 -10.99
CA LEU A 412 -4.88 2.18 -10.87
C LEU A 412 -5.76 2.19 -9.62
N LEU A 413 -6.46 1.09 -9.34
CA LEU A 413 -7.25 0.93 -8.12
C LEU A 413 -6.37 1.04 -6.86
N ALA A 414 -5.18 0.43 -6.88
CA ALA A 414 -4.22 0.60 -5.79
C ALA A 414 -3.69 2.04 -5.70
N ALA A 415 -3.43 2.71 -6.82
CA ALA A 415 -2.97 4.09 -6.88
C ALA A 415 -3.98 5.08 -6.28
N VAL A 416 -5.27 4.92 -6.62
CA VAL A 416 -6.38 5.76 -6.12
C VAL A 416 -6.81 5.35 -4.71
N SER A 417 -6.37 4.19 -4.23
CA SER A 417 -6.69 3.73 -2.88
C SER A 417 -6.22 4.72 -1.80
N GLU A 418 -6.73 4.50 -0.59
CA GLU A 418 -6.72 5.40 0.57
C GLU A 418 -5.35 5.97 0.97
N ARG A 419 -4.25 5.43 0.46
CA ARG A 419 -2.87 5.80 0.83
C ARG A 419 -2.03 6.37 -0.31
N GLY A 420 -2.55 6.47 -1.54
CA GLY A 420 -1.75 6.91 -2.70
C GLY A 420 -0.54 5.99 -2.94
N ARG A 421 -0.78 4.68 -3.02
CA ARG A 421 0.24 3.63 -3.10
C ARG A 421 1.07 3.76 -4.37
N ILE A 422 2.27 4.30 -4.24
CA ILE A 422 3.11 4.71 -5.37
C ILE A 422 3.97 3.58 -5.94
N TRP A 423 4.28 2.56 -5.13
CA TRP A 423 5.22 1.51 -5.56
C TRP A 423 4.62 0.55 -6.58
N ALA A 424 3.29 0.37 -6.57
CA ALA A 424 2.60 -0.42 -7.59
C ALA A 424 2.67 0.26 -8.97
N PRO A 425 2.31 1.55 -9.13
CA PRO A 425 2.56 2.30 -10.35
C PRO A 425 4.03 2.32 -10.79
N ILE A 426 5.00 2.50 -9.87
CA ILE A 426 6.43 2.50 -10.23
C ILE A 426 6.86 1.15 -10.83
N ALA A 427 6.45 0.03 -10.24
CA ALA A 427 6.77 -1.30 -10.77
C ALA A 427 6.14 -1.54 -12.14
N PHE A 428 4.87 -1.15 -12.32
CA PHE A 428 4.19 -1.27 -13.61
C PHE A 428 4.85 -0.36 -14.67
N ALA A 429 5.17 0.88 -14.29
CA ALA A 429 5.86 1.88 -15.12
C ALA A 429 7.23 1.39 -15.60
N TRP A 430 7.98 0.67 -14.76
CA TRP A 430 9.25 0.06 -15.16
C TRP A 430 9.06 -0.90 -16.33
N GLY A 431 8.09 -1.82 -16.23
CA GLY A 431 7.77 -2.76 -17.31
C GLY A 431 7.31 -2.04 -18.58
N ALA A 432 6.39 -1.08 -18.44
CA ALA A 432 5.88 -0.27 -19.55
C ALA A 432 6.98 0.56 -20.24
N THR A 433 7.94 1.10 -19.48
CA THR A 433 9.09 1.84 -20.03
C THR A 433 9.93 0.95 -20.92
N TRP A 434 10.30 -0.24 -20.45
CA TRP A 434 11.10 -1.18 -21.24
C TRP A 434 10.33 -1.78 -22.43
N LEU A 435 8.99 -1.82 -22.35
CA LEU A 435 8.12 -2.15 -23.48
C LEU A 435 8.13 -1.04 -24.55
N ILE A 436 8.04 0.24 -24.15
CA ILE A 436 8.11 1.38 -25.08
C ILE A 436 9.47 1.38 -25.79
N ILE A 437 10.56 1.23 -25.03
CA ILE A 437 11.92 1.18 -25.61
C ILE A 437 12.04 -0.02 -26.56
N ALA A 438 11.46 -1.18 -26.24
CA ALA A 438 11.45 -2.34 -27.14
C ALA A 438 10.81 -2.00 -28.51
N HIS A 439 9.71 -1.25 -28.53
CA HIS A 439 9.03 -0.86 -29.78
C HIS A 439 9.76 0.23 -30.57
N ILE A 440 10.50 1.09 -29.88
CA ILE A 440 11.32 2.11 -30.55
C ILE A 440 12.56 1.47 -31.19
N VAL A 441 13.22 0.54 -30.49
CA VAL A 441 14.56 0.06 -30.87
C VAL A 441 14.54 -1.29 -31.60
N THR A 442 13.66 -2.21 -31.22
CA THR A 442 13.79 -3.64 -31.60
C THR A 442 12.59 -4.23 -32.33
N LEU A 443 11.36 -3.95 -31.88
CA LEU A 443 10.14 -4.62 -32.35
C LEU A 443 9.42 -3.86 -33.47
N GLY A 444 9.83 -2.62 -33.75
CA GLY A 444 9.21 -1.75 -34.74
C GLY A 444 8.13 -0.85 -34.13
N PHE A 445 7.91 0.30 -34.78
CA PHE A 445 7.09 1.37 -34.24
C PHE A 445 5.60 1.03 -34.27
N ASN A 446 5.03 0.74 -33.10
CA ASN A 446 3.59 0.57 -32.89
C ASN A 446 3.06 1.75 -32.07
N ALA A 447 2.54 2.78 -32.76
CA ALA A 447 2.10 4.02 -32.14
C ALA A 447 1.00 3.82 -31.08
N ALA A 448 0.03 2.93 -31.36
CA ALA A 448 -1.09 2.67 -30.47
C ALA A 448 -0.62 2.03 -29.15
N LEU A 449 0.31 1.07 -29.23
CA LEU A 449 0.85 0.42 -28.05
C LEU A 449 1.77 1.36 -27.25
N ILE A 450 2.65 2.10 -27.91
CA ILE A 450 3.51 3.10 -27.25
C ILE A 450 2.64 4.13 -26.51
N PHE A 451 1.58 4.62 -27.15
CA PHE A 451 0.67 5.56 -26.54
C PHE A 451 -0.10 4.95 -25.35
N ALA A 452 -0.63 3.73 -25.48
CA ALA A 452 -1.31 3.05 -24.38
C ALA A 452 -0.38 2.74 -23.19
N ALA A 453 0.86 2.32 -23.46
CA ALA A 453 1.87 2.10 -22.44
C ALA A 453 2.23 3.41 -21.73
N GLY A 454 2.43 4.50 -22.48
CA GLY A 454 2.67 5.83 -21.93
C GLY A 454 1.50 6.34 -21.08
N LEU A 455 0.27 6.17 -21.57
CA LEU A 455 -0.96 6.60 -20.89
C LEU A 455 -1.18 5.83 -19.59
N THR A 456 -1.04 4.51 -19.60
CA THR A 456 -1.21 3.67 -18.40
C THR A 456 -0.10 3.94 -17.37
N MET A 457 1.15 4.08 -17.84
CA MET A 457 2.29 4.46 -17.00
C MET A 457 2.07 5.82 -16.31
N VAL A 458 1.84 6.87 -17.09
CA VAL A 458 1.69 8.24 -16.57
C VAL A 458 0.41 8.38 -15.77
N GLY A 459 -0.70 7.80 -16.26
CA GLY A 459 -2.01 7.87 -15.61
C GLY A 459 -2.02 7.24 -14.22
N THR A 460 -1.43 6.04 -14.06
CA THR A 460 -1.34 5.39 -12.73
C THR A 460 -0.42 6.16 -11.78
N LEU A 461 0.68 6.74 -12.29
CA LEU A 461 1.61 7.53 -11.48
C LEU A 461 0.97 8.85 -11.01
N ILE A 462 0.31 9.57 -11.91
CA ILE A 462 -0.44 10.80 -11.59
C ILE A 462 -1.55 10.47 -10.58
N ALA A 463 -2.30 9.40 -10.77
CA ALA A 463 -3.34 8.99 -9.83
C ALA A 463 -2.78 8.80 -8.41
N ALA A 464 -1.66 8.10 -8.27
CA ALA A 464 -1.01 7.90 -6.97
C ALA A 464 -0.48 9.21 -6.36
N ILE A 465 0.19 10.07 -7.15
CA ILE A 465 0.75 11.34 -6.67
C ILE A 465 -0.37 12.30 -6.25
N THR A 466 -1.40 12.46 -7.08
CA THR A 466 -2.55 13.31 -6.78
C THR A 466 -3.26 12.85 -5.52
N ARG A 467 -3.48 11.54 -5.37
CA ARG A 467 -4.09 10.98 -4.15
C ARG A 467 -3.22 11.22 -2.92
N ARG A 468 -1.90 11.05 -3.04
CA ARG A 468 -0.96 11.30 -1.95
C ARG A 468 -0.93 12.78 -1.54
N ASN A 469 -1.02 13.69 -2.50
CA ASN A 469 -1.09 15.13 -2.23
C ASN A 469 -2.40 15.51 -1.55
N ASP A 470 -3.54 14.98 -1.99
CA ASP A 470 -4.84 15.15 -1.35
C ASP A 470 -4.81 14.73 0.14
N ILE A 471 -4.20 13.57 0.43
CA ILE A 471 -4.03 13.07 1.79
C ILE A 471 -3.14 14.01 2.62
N ARG A 472 -2.00 14.45 2.08
CA ARG A 472 -1.08 15.37 2.79
C ARG A 472 -1.74 16.69 3.15
N VAL A 473 -2.56 17.24 2.24
CA VAL A 473 -3.29 18.49 2.49
C VAL A 473 -4.31 18.29 3.61
N LYS A 474 -5.04 17.17 3.59
CA LYS A 474 -6.01 16.81 4.65
C LYS A 474 -5.33 16.63 6.01
N GLU A 475 -4.18 15.96 6.06
CA GLU A 475 -3.39 15.78 7.28
C GLU A 475 -2.88 17.12 7.83
N ALA A 476 -2.30 17.97 6.97
CA ALA A 476 -1.82 19.30 7.37
C ALA A 476 -2.94 20.20 7.91
N PHE A 477 -4.14 20.11 7.34
CA PHE A 477 -5.31 20.83 7.82
C PHE A 477 -5.75 20.35 9.22
N ILE A 478 -5.75 19.04 9.46
CA ILE A 478 -6.07 18.47 10.78
C ILE A 478 -5.04 18.92 11.81
N ASP A 479 -3.75 18.87 11.50
CA ASP A 479 -2.68 19.30 12.40
C ASP A 479 -2.76 20.79 12.74
N ALA A 480 -3.00 21.63 11.74
CA ALA A 480 -3.19 23.06 11.94
C ALA A 480 -4.37 23.35 12.88
N ASN A 481 -5.48 22.61 12.73
CA ASN A 481 -6.63 22.74 13.61
C ASN A 481 -6.35 22.23 15.03
N LEU A 482 -5.62 21.13 15.19
CA LEU A 482 -5.20 20.63 16.51
C LEU A 482 -4.31 21.63 17.24
N ARG A 483 -3.34 22.25 16.55
CA ARG A 483 -2.46 23.26 17.14
C ARG A 483 -3.18 24.53 17.58
N ARG A 484 -4.21 24.98 16.86
CA ARG A 484 -5.01 26.17 17.23
C ARG A 484 -5.90 25.96 18.46
N SER A 485 -6.11 24.71 18.85
CA SER A 485 -7.09 24.32 19.86
C SER A 485 -6.48 23.86 21.19
N ASN A 486 -5.14 23.83 21.27
CA ASN A 486 -4.37 23.69 22.50
C ASN A 486 -3.71 25.03 22.80
#